data_AF-A0A8J3EYT0-F1
#
_entry.id   AF-A0A8J3EYT0-F1
#
_cell.length_a   1.000
_cell.length_b   1.000
_cell.length_c   1.000
_cell.angle_alpha   90.00
_cell.angle_beta   90.00
_cell.angle_gamma   90.00
#
_symmetry.space_group_name_H-M   'P 1'
#
loop_
_entity.id
_entity.type
_entity.pdbx_description
1 polymer ?
#
loop_
_entity_poly.entity_id
_entity_poly.type
_entity_poly.pdbx_seq_one_letter_code
_entity_poly.pdbx_strand_id
1 'polypeptide(L)' 'MARIHERAGPAITQKIQHIAPQYGFVLRFPDGKQDVTGIEYEDWHYRYVGPEIAQYMTAQGWTLEELVSNLNNPAQ' A
#
# COMPACT_ATOMS: atom_id res chain seq x y z
N MET A 1 22.50 1.17 -20.79
CA MET A 1 21.62 0.00 -20.56
C MET A 1 21.53 -0.26 -19.08
N ALA A 2 20.70 0.52 -18.37
CA ALA A 2 20.54 0.39 -16.93
C ALA A 2 20.06 -1.03 -16.61
N ARG A 3 20.79 -1.72 -15.75
CA ARG A 3 20.51 -3.08 -15.28
C ARG A 3 19.23 -2.98 -14.46
N ILE A 4 18.08 -3.20 -15.09
CA ILE A 4 16.78 -3.15 -14.41
C ILE A 4 16.82 -4.29 -13.40
N HIS A 5 16.72 -3.92 -12.12
CA HIS A 5 16.76 -4.82 -10.98
C HIS A 5 15.87 -6.03 -11.25
N GLU A 6 16.41 -7.22 -10.99
CA GLU A 6 15.64 -8.46 -10.96
C GLU A 6 14.47 -8.26 -9.97
N ARG A 7 13.25 -8.09 -10.51
CA ARG A 7 12.07 -7.89 -9.68
C ARG A 7 11.87 -9.14 -8.83
N ALA A 8 11.53 -8.95 -7.56
CA ALA A 8 11.15 -10.07 -6.72
C ALA A 8 9.97 -10.81 -7.37
N GLY A 9 10.02 -12.15 -7.40
CA GLY A 9 8.95 -12.94 -7.98
C GLY A 9 7.62 -12.77 -7.22
N PRO A 10 6.47 -13.10 -7.84
CA PRO A 10 5.14 -12.89 -7.26
C PRO A 10 4.95 -13.50 -5.86
N ALA A 11 5.59 -14.63 -5.59
CA ALA A 11 5.52 -15.28 -4.28
C ALA A 11 6.17 -14.45 -3.17
N ILE A 12 7.27 -13.76 -3.47
CA ILE A 12 7.98 -12.91 -2.51
C ILE A 12 7.20 -11.61 -2.31
N THR A 13 6.73 -10.98 -3.38
CA THR A 13 5.98 -9.72 -3.29
C THR A 13 4.67 -9.90 -2.52
N GLN A 14 3.92 -10.98 -2.78
CA GLN A 14 2.71 -11.31 -2.00
C GLN A 14 3.03 -11.55 -0.52
N LYS A 15 4.13 -12.24 -0.22
CA LYS A 15 4.55 -12.47 1.18
C LYS A 15 4.92 -11.16 1.87
N ILE A 16 5.65 -10.26 1.21
CA ILE A 16 6.00 -8.94 1.74
C ILE A 16 4.73 -8.12 1.98
N GLN A 17 3.82 -8.06 1.01
CA GLN A 17 2.55 -7.34 1.14
C GLN A 17 1.71 -7.85 2.31
N HIS A 18 1.70 -9.15 2.56
CA HIS A 18 0.96 -9.74 3.67
C HIS A 18 1.54 -9.38 5.05
N ILE A 19 2.88 -9.37 5.19
CA ILE A 19 3.52 -9.11 6.50
C ILE A 19 3.73 -7.61 6.77
N ALA A 20 3.85 -6.78 5.72
CA ALA A 20 4.17 -5.35 5.82
C ALA A 20 3.31 -4.57 6.85
N PRO A 21 1.99 -4.78 6.96
CA PRO A 21 1.15 -4.05 7.91
C PRO A 21 1.52 -4.31 9.37
N GLN A 22 2.03 -5.50 9.69
CA GLN A 22 2.48 -5.86 11.04
C GLN A 22 3.66 -4.99 11.49
N TYR A 23 4.43 -4.46 10.53
CA TYR A 23 5.58 -3.60 10.74
C TYR A 23 5.29 -2.12 10.45
N GLY A 24 4.02 -1.76 10.23
CA GLY A 24 3.61 -0.38 9.99
C GLY A 24 3.78 0.12 8.56
N PHE A 25 3.94 -0.79 7.60
CA PHE A 25 4.04 -0.47 6.18
C PHE A 25 2.79 -0.87 5.41
N VAL A 26 2.39 -0.05 4.45
CA VAL A 26 1.33 -0.36 3.48
C VAL A 26 1.89 -0.29 2.07
N LEU A 27 1.36 -1.12 1.17
CA LEU A 27 1.62 -0.99 -0.26
C LEU A 27 1.02 0.34 -0.73
N ARG A 28 1.86 1.25 -1.21
CA ARG A 28 1.45 2.63 -1.45
C ARG A 28 0.53 2.77 -2.68
N PHE A 29 0.81 1.97 -3.70
CA PHE A 29 0.11 1.98 -4.98
C PHE A 29 -0.37 0.57 -5.32
N PRO A 30 -1.50 0.13 -4.72
CA PRO A 30 -2.10 -1.17 -5.01
C PRO A 30 -2.78 -1.20 -6.38
N ASP A 31 -2.91 -2.40 -6.93
CA ASP A 31 -3.55 -2.63 -8.23
C ASP A 31 -5.03 -2.20 -8.19
N GLY A 32 -5.51 -1.65 -9.30
CA GLY A 32 -6.90 -1.16 -9.42
C GLY A 32 -7.24 0.13 -8.64
N LYS A 33 -6.25 0.82 -8.04
CA LYS A 33 -6.47 2.07 -7.28
C LYS A 33 -5.86 3.31 -7.94
N GLN A 34 -5.43 3.23 -9.19
CA GLN A 34 -4.83 4.35 -9.92
C GLN A 34 -5.74 5.59 -9.97
N ASP A 35 -7.06 5.42 -10.10
CA ASP A 35 -8.01 6.54 -10.12
C ASP A 35 -8.02 7.33 -8.80
N VAL A 36 -7.60 6.70 -7.70
CA VAL A 36 -7.53 7.30 -6.36
C VAL A 36 -6.12 7.83 -6.07
N THR A 37 -5.08 7.07 -6.40
CA THR A 37 -3.69 7.42 -6.07
C THR A 37 -3.00 8.28 -7.12
N GLY A 38 -3.53 8.31 -8.34
CA GLY A 38 -2.91 8.93 -9.52
C GLY A 38 -1.69 8.18 -10.06
N ILE A 39 -1.34 7.02 -9.50
CA ILE A 39 -0.13 6.25 -9.82
C ILE A 39 -0.50 4.79 -10.06
N GLU A 40 0.10 4.17 -11.10
CA GLU A 40 -0.06 2.76 -11.43
C GLU A 40 0.46 1.82 -10.33
N TYR A 41 0.15 0.53 -10.44
CA TYR A 41 0.60 -0.49 -9.49
C TYR A 41 2.14 -0.55 -9.35
N GLU A 42 2.62 -0.45 -8.10
CA GLU A 42 4.05 -0.56 -7.77
C GLU A 42 4.29 -1.51 -6.59
N ASP A 43 4.58 -2.78 -6.87
CA ASP A 43 4.80 -3.84 -5.86
C ASP A 43 6.06 -3.64 -4.98
N TRP A 44 6.92 -2.69 -5.35
CA TRP A 44 8.13 -2.30 -4.60
C TRP A 44 7.90 -1.11 -3.66
N HIS A 45 6.81 -0.36 -3.80
CA HIS A 45 6.65 0.91 -3.11
C HIS A 45 5.84 0.78 -1.83
N TYR A 46 6.52 0.85 -0.69
CA TYR A 46 5.89 0.83 0.62
C TYR A 46 5.98 2.16 1.33
N ARG A 47 4.92 2.50 2.07
CA ARG A 47 4.84 3.71 2.89
C ARG A 47 4.71 3.31 4.36
N TYR A 48 5.60 3.85 5.20
CA TYR A 48 5.44 3.76 6.64
C TYR A 48 4.34 4.71 7.14
N VAL A 49 3.40 4.17 7.91
CA VAL A 49 2.28 4.89 8.54
C VAL A 49 2.08 4.52 10.02
N GLY A 50 2.90 3.59 10.54
CA GLY A 50 2.77 3.05 11.90
C GLY A 50 1.94 1.76 11.95
N PRO A 51 2.23 0.81 12.86
CA PRO A 51 1.59 -0.51 12.89
C PRO A 51 0.06 -0.49 12.98
N GLU A 52 -0.50 0.32 13.86
CA GLU A 52 -1.95 0.40 14.09
C GLU A 52 -2.69 0.89 12.84
N ILE A 53 -2.21 1.99 12.25
CA ILE A 53 -2.80 2.57 11.04
C ILE A 53 -2.61 1.65 9.83
N ALA A 54 -1.44 1.02 9.68
CA ALA A 54 -1.20 0.12 8.56
C ALA A 54 -2.13 -1.10 8.58
N GLN A 55 -2.35 -1.68 9.77
CA GLN A 55 -3.30 -2.78 9.95
C GLN A 55 -4.74 -2.34 9.68
N TYR A 56 -5.13 -1.17 10.17
CA TYR A 56 -6.45 -0.61 9.93
C TYR A 56 -6.70 -0.34 8.43
N MET A 57 -5.79 0.34 7.75
CA MET A 57 -5.86 0.60 6.30
C MET A 57 -5.96 -0.71 5.51
N THR A 58 -5.15 -1.71 5.88
CA THR A 58 -5.16 -3.01 5.20
C THR A 58 -6.50 -3.74 5.38
N ALA A 59 -7.08 -3.71 6.58
CA ALA A 59 -8.37 -4.33 6.85
C ALA A 59 -9.52 -3.68 6.08
N GLN A 60 -9.44 -2.37 5.80
CA GLN A 60 -10.43 -1.64 5.01
C GLN A 60 -10.17 -1.69 3.49
N GLY A 61 -9.00 -2.18 3.06
CA GLY A 61 -8.58 -2.10 1.65
C GLY A 61 -8.37 -0.66 1.17
N TRP A 62 -7.91 0.21 2.06
CA TRP A 62 -7.77 1.65 1.81
C TRP A 62 -6.37 2.06 1.34
N THR A 63 -6.35 3.06 0.46
CA THR A 63 -5.17 3.88 0.16
C THR A 63 -4.97 4.95 1.23
N LEU A 64 -3.83 5.66 1.17
CA LEU A 64 -3.57 6.77 2.08
C LEU A 64 -4.55 7.94 1.85
N GLU A 65 -4.93 8.17 0.60
CA GLU A 65 -5.94 9.17 0.22
C GLU A 65 -7.31 8.85 0.85
N GLU A 66 -7.73 7.59 0.80
CA GLU A 66 -8.99 7.12 1.40
C GLU A 66 -8.96 7.28 2.92
N LEU A 67 -7.83 6.94 3.57
CA LEU A 67 -7.64 7.18 5.00
C LEU A 67 -7.80 8.66 5.35
N VAL A 68 -7.05 9.55 4.67
CA VAL A 68 -7.09 11.00 4.96
C VAL A 68 -8.48 11.58 4.71
N SER A 69 -9.15 11.12 3.66
CA SER A 69 -10.53 11.55 3.34
C SER A 69 -11.49 11.14 4.46
N ASN A 70 -11.36 9.92 4.98
CA ASN A 70 -12.20 9.43 6.07
C ASN A 70 -11.92 10.16 7.40
N LEU A 71 -10.67 10.49 7.70
CA LEU A 71 -10.32 11.26 8.90
C LEU A 71 -10.86 12.70 8.86
N ASN A 72 -10.87 13.32 7.68
CA ASN A 72 -11.39 14.67 7.49
C ASN A 72 -12.93 14.71 7.44
N ASN A 73 -13.59 13.57 7.23
CA ASN A 73 -15.04 13.46 7.22
C ASN A 73 -15.49 12.10 7.77
N PRO A 74 -15.51 11.92 9.10
CA PRO A 74 -15.68 10.61 9.75
C PRO A 74 -17.10 9.99 9.64
N ALA A 75 -17.97 10.52 8.78
CA ALA A 75 -19.31 9.98 8.53
C ALA A 75 -19.84 10.38 7.13
N GLN A 76 -19.58 9.53 6.15
CA GLN A 76 -20.62 9.13 5.19
C GLN A 76 -21.04 7.70 5.55
#